data_AF-A0A433P5Q7-F1
#
_entry.id   AF-A0A433P5Q7-F1
#
_cell.length_a   1.000
_cell.length_b   1.000
_cell.length_c   1.000
_cell.angle_alpha   90.00
_cell.angle_beta   90.00
_cell.angle_gamma   90.00
#
_symmetry.space_group_name_H-M   'P 1'
#
loop_
_entity.id
_entity.type
_entity.pdbx_description
1 polymer ?
#
loop_
_entity_poly.entity_id
_entity_poly.type
_entity_poly.pdbx_seq_one_letter_code
_entity_poly.pdbx_strand_id
1 'polypeptide(L)'
;MPKAVEYFKDLAYVLFNDRKDILKEILEYGNKINDLKTAVTRMLKSHQAKGMCLLILDYAESLKYMMDKDSDAVTLWNWLYKTAAAISGVVVLATSTEYLGWEGESWQELKGIVDDENIQPAAKLFCQWMEPRKQNEMDQEPKKDELLWELIKAVNGNPKSLEELGKKFGSSIYSSKSLVDLVADLNLYGYQHVILFQYSTDSIKYIPLLLPQSEVTTWQNEVFLVPYLQNFNFVDCPSVFEKLYYIVKKNKEGIACKPISLCGLGGMGKTEIAIEFCYQNIANY
;
A
#
# COMPACT_ATOMS: atom_id res chain seq x y z
N MET A 1 13.21 -25.24 6.06
CA MET A 1 13.01 -25.52 4.62
C MET A 1 11.55 -25.54 4.15
N PRO A 2 10.57 -26.24 4.79
CA PRO A 2 9.17 -26.22 4.33
C PRO A 2 8.55 -24.81 4.34
N LYS A 3 8.83 -24.03 5.39
CA LYS A 3 8.30 -22.67 5.56
C LYS A 3 8.89 -21.65 4.59
N ALA A 4 10.18 -21.77 4.24
CA ALA A 4 10.78 -20.95 3.19
C ALA A 4 9.98 -21.03 1.89
N VAL A 5 9.67 -22.26 1.48
CA VAL A 5 8.92 -22.53 0.24
C VAL A 5 7.51 -21.95 0.31
N GLU A 6 6.87 -21.96 1.49
CA GLU A 6 5.59 -21.28 1.71
C GLU A 6 5.71 -19.76 1.60
N TYR A 7 6.66 -19.11 2.28
CA TYR A 7 6.89 -17.66 2.13
C TYR A 7 7.20 -17.23 0.70
N PHE A 8 7.94 -18.08 -0.01
CA PHE A 8 8.26 -17.88 -1.41
C PHE A 8 7.06 -18.11 -2.34
N LYS A 9 6.17 -19.04 -2.01
CA LYS A 9 4.89 -19.24 -2.72
C LYS A 9 3.95 -18.08 -2.48
N ASP A 10 3.88 -17.56 -1.25
CA ASP A 10 3.07 -16.39 -0.92
C ASP A 10 3.62 -15.15 -1.63
N LEU A 11 4.94 -14.95 -1.61
CA LEU A 11 5.60 -13.88 -2.36
C LEU A 11 5.36 -14.03 -3.87
N ALA A 12 5.51 -15.24 -4.42
CA ALA A 12 5.23 -15.48 -5.84
C ALA A 12 3.74 -15.31 -6.18
N TYR A 13 2.84 -15.68 -5.28
CA TYR A 13 1.41 -15.49 -5.46
C TYR A 13 1.09 -13.99 -5.47
N VAL A 14 1.60 -13.22 -4.51
CA VAL A 14 1.44 -11.76 -4.47
C VAL A 14 2.05 -11.08 -5.69
N LEU A 15 3.25 -11.49 -6.12
CA LEU A 15 3.92 -10.91 -7.28
C LEU A 15 3.32 -11.34 -8.63
N PHE A 16 2.66 -12.50 -8.71
CA PHE A 16 2.34 -13.15 -10.00
C PHE A 16 0.92 -13.71 -10.13
N ASN A 17 -0.03 -13.35 -9.24
CA ASN A 17 -1.39 -13.91 -9.22
C ASN A 17 -2.10 -13.83 -10.59
N ASP A 18 -1.86 -12.76 -11.34
CA ASP A 18 -2.53 -12.48 -12.61
C ASP A 18 -1.85 -13.12 -13.83
N ARG A 19 -0.67 -13.71 -13.67
CA ARG A 19 0.07 -14.43 -14.72
C ARG A 19 -0.08 -15.93 -14.50
N LYS A 20 -1.25 -16.48 -14.84
CA LYS A 20 -1.55 -17.93 -14.69
C LYS A 20 -0.50 -18.82 -15.37
N ASP A 21 0.18 -18.34 -16.42
CA ASP A 21 1.28 -19.02 -17.10
C ASP A 21 2.57 -19.07 -16.26
N ILE A 22 3.00 -17.93 -15.70
CA ILE A 22 4.20 -17.83 -14.84
C ILE A 22 3.93 -18.44 -13.47
N LEU A 23 2.76 -18.18 -12.90
CA LEU A 23 2.31 -18.74 -11.63
C LEU A 23 2.22 -20.27 -11.73
N LYS A 24 1.73 -20.80 -12.85
CA LYS A 24 1.77 -22.24 -13.12
C LYS A 24 3.21 -22.75 -13.23
N GLU A 25 4.11 -22.07 -13.94
CA GLU A 25 5.55 -22.42 -13.95
C GLU A 25 6.11 -22.47 -12.51
N ILE A 26 5.92 -21.41 -11.72
CA ILE A 26 6.43 -21.26 -10.34
C ILE A 26 5.84 -22.31 -9.38
N LEU A 27 4.53 -22.59 -9.49
CA LEU A 27 3.85 -23.60 -8.67
C LEU A 27 4.20 -25.02 -9.12
N GLU A 28 4.50 -25.24 -10.40
CA GLU A 28 4.99 -26.51 -10.95
C GLU A 28 6.45 -26.81 -10.56
N TYR A 29 7.30 -25.78 -10.32
CA TYR A 29 8.66 -25.91 -9.76
C TYR A 29 8.68 -26.30 -8.26
N GLY A 30 7.70 -27.07 -7.81
CA GLY A 30 7.49 -27.49 -6.43
C GLY A 30 8.76 -27.90 -5.68
N ASN A 31 8.81 -27.48 -4.41
CA ASN A 31 9.78 -27.83 -3.35
C ASN A 31 11.24 -27.38 -3.52
N LYS A 32 11.64 -26.78 -4.64
CA LYS A 32 13.03 -26.36 -4.85
C LYS A 32 13.15 -24.84 -4.91
N ILE A 33 13.53 -24.27 -3.76
CA ILE A 33 13.86 -22.85 -3.60
C ILE A 33 14.79 -22.33 -4.72
N ASN A 34 15.72 -23.16 -5.22
CA ASN A 34 16.65 -22.79 -6.28
C ASN A 34 16.00 -22.57 -7.65
N ASP A 35 14.95 -23.32 -7.97
CA ASP A 35 14.24 -23.20 -9.25
C ASP A 35 13.45 -21.90 -9.28
N LEU A 36 12.81 -21.56 -8.16
CA LEU A 36 12.15 -20.27 -7.98
C LEU A 36 13.12 -19.09 -8.02
N LYS A 37 14.27 -19.21 -7.35
CA LYS A 37 15.34 -18.20 -7.45
C LYS A 37 15.77 -17.98 -8.90
N THR A 38 15.89 -19.06 -9.67
CA THR A 38 16.23 -19.00 -11.09
C THR A 38 15.13 -18.31 -11.89
N ALA A 39 13.86 -18.66 -11.67
CA ALA A 39 12.71 -18.07 -12.34
C ALA A 39 12.62 -16.55 -12.09
N VAL A 40 12.68 -16.11 -10.84
CA VAL A 40 12.66 -14.69 -10.46
C VAL A 40 13.86 -13.95 -11.04
N THR A 41 15.07 -14.53 -10.97
CA THR A 41 16.27 -13.91 -11.56
C THR A 41 16.12 -13.72 -13.07
N ARG A 42 15.63 -14.74 -13.79
CA ARG A 42 15.38 -14.68 -15.24
C ARG A 42 14.37 -13.59 -15.57
N MET A 43 13.30 -13.51 -14.78
CA MET A 43 12.26 -12.49 -14.94
C MET A 43 12.80 -11.08 -14.72
N LEU A 44 13.54 -10.83 -13.62
CA LEU A 44 14.13 -9.52 -13.33
C LEU A 44 15.08 -9.09 -14.46
N LYS A 45 15.92 -10.01 -14.96
CA LYS A 45 16.77 -9.75 -16.13
C LYS A 45 15.97 -9.45 -17.40
N SER A 46 14.88 -10.18 -17.63
CA SER A 46 14.02 -9.98 -18.79
C SER A 46 13.31 -8.63 -18.77
N HIS A 47 12.89 -8.13 -17.60
CA HIS A 47 12.25 -6.81 -17.47
C HIS A 47 13.31 -5.70 -17.51
N GLN A 48 14.47 -5.93 -16.88
CA GLN A 48 15.60 -5.01 -16.98
C GLN A 48 16.09 -4.82 -18.43
N ALA A 49 16.07 -5.87 -19.26
CA ALA A 49 16.45 -5.73 -20.67
C ALA A 49 15.57 -4.73 -21.44
N LYS A 50 14.41 -4.38 -20.89
CA LYS A 50 13.43 -3.43 -21.45
C LYS A 50 13.54 -2.03 -20.85
N GLY A 51 14.34 -1.84 -19.80
CA GLY A 51 14.45 -0.57 -19.10
C GLY A 51 14.77 -0.74 -17.61
N MET A 52 14.24 0.15 -16.79
CA MET A 52 14.30 -0.01 -15.33
C MET A 52 13.19 -0.97 -14.86
N CYS A 53 13.50 -1.83 -13.88
CA CYS A 53 12.53 -2.73 -13.28
C CYS A 53 12.30 -2.33 -11.81
N LEU A 54 11.09 -1.85 -11.47
CA LEU A 54 10.69 -1.66 -10.08
C LEU A 54 10.01 -2.92 -9.57
N LEU A 55 10.59 -3.54 -8.54
CA LEU A 55 10.02 -4.67 -7.81
C LEU A 55 9.30 -4.16 -6.57
N ILE A 56 7.98 -4.30 -6.51
CA ILE A 56 7.18 -3.89 -5.36
C ILE A 56 7.07 -5.04 -4.35
N LEU A 57 7.47 -4.81 -3.11
CA LEU A 57 7.28 -5.72 -1.98
C LEU A 57 6.20 -5.17 -1.05
N ASP A 58 4.96 -5.63 -1.23
CA ASP A 58 3.84 -5.15 -0.44
C ASP A 58 3.84 -5.76 0.99
N TYR A 59 3.53 -4.96 2.01
CA TYR A 59 3.50 -5.36 3.42
C TYR A 59 4.82 -5.99 3.93
N ALA A 60 5.95 -5.37 3.58
CA ALA A 60 7.29 -5.87 3.85
C ALA A 60 7.63 -6.02 5.35
N GLU A 61 6.88 -5.40 6.26
CA GLU A 61 6.96 -5.63 7.71
C GLU A 61 6.75 -7.10 8.06
N SER A 62 5.93 -7.82 7.30
CA SER A 62 5.69 -9.25 7.52
C SER A 62 6.96 -10.05 7.25
N LEU A 63 7.67 -9.72 6.16
CA LEU A 63 8.96 -10.33 5.86
C LEU A 63 10.00 -9.98 6.93
N LYS A 64 10.06 -8.71 7.34
CA LYS A 64 10.98 -8.24 8.38
C LYS A 64 10.74 -8.94 9.73
N TYR A 65 9.48 -9.00 10.17
CA TYR A 65 9.08 -9.73 11.37
C TYR A 65 9.46 -11.21 11.30
N MET A 66 9.31 -11.83 10.13
CA MET A 66 9.72 -13.22 9.94
C MET A 66 11.23 -13.41 9.93
N MET A 67 12.01 -12.46 9.42
CA MET A 67 13.49 -12.50 9.45
C MET A 67 14.02 -12.57 10.88
N ASP A 68 13.34 -11.96 11.84
CA ASP A 68 13.75 -12.00 13.25
C ASP A 68 13.45 -13.36 13.91
N LYS A 69 12.66 -14.23 13.26
CA LYS A 69 12.19 -15.51 13.81
C LYS A 69 12.61 -16.73 13.01
N ASP A 70 12.92 -16.56 11.73
CA ASP A 70 13.17 -17.65 10.79
C ASP A 70 14.38 -17.33 9.89
N SER A 71 15.43 -18.15 10.00
CA SER A 71 16.63 -18.05 9.16
C SER A 71 16.34 -18.21 7.67
N ASP A 72 15.26 -18.91 7.32
CA ASP A 72 14.83 -19.07 5.93
C ASP A 72 14.35 -17.73 5.35
N ALA A 73 13.65 -16.90 6.14
CA ALA A 73 13.22 -15.56 5.74
C ALA A 73 14.42 -14.61 5.55
N VAL A 74 15.43 -14.69 6.42
CA VAL A 74 16.71 -13.98 6.26
C VAL A 74 17.39 -14.39 4.96
N THR A 75 17.41 -15.70 4.67
CA THR A 75 18.01 -16.24 3.45
C THR A 75 17.26 -15.78 2.20
N LEU A 76 15.93 -15.73 2.24
CA LEU A 76 15.07 -15.20 1.18
C LEU A 76 15.40 -13.73 0.91
N TRP A 77 15.33 -12.87 1.92
CA TRP A 77 15.64 -11.45 1.77
C TRP A 77 17.05 -11.21 1.23
N ASN A 78 18.06 -11.84 1.84
CA ASN A 78 19.45 -11.68 1.42
C ASN A 78 19.67 -12.11 -0.03
N TRP A 79 19.01 -13.19 -0.47
CA TRP A 79 19.09 -13.60 -1.85
C TRP A 79 18.41 -12.59 -2.77
N LEU A 80 17.17 -12.17 -2.46
CA LEU A 80 16.40 -11.25 -3.29
C LEU A 80 17.13 -9.91 -3.43
N TYR A 81 17.60 -9.35 -2.31
CA TYR A 81 18.37 -8.13 -2.25
C TYR A 81 19.65 -8.22 -3.09
N LYS A 82 20.44 -9.30 -2.93
CA LYS A 82 21.66 -9.50 -3.72
C LYS A 82 21.36 -9.69 -5.21
N THR A 83 20.28 -10.39 -5.56
CA THR A 83 19.88 -10.59 -6.95
C THR A 83 19.44 -9.27 -7.58
N ALA A 84 18.62 -8.47 -6.89
CA ALA A 84 18.24 -7.14 -7.36
C ALA A 84 19.46 -6.22 -7.52
N ALA A 85 20.37 -6.20 -6.53
CA ALA A 85 21.60 -5.41 -6.60
C ALA A 85 22.57 -5.85 -7.70
N ALA A 86 22.57 -7.13 -8.08
CA ALA A 86 23.41 -7.66 -9.16
C ALA A 86 22.86 -7.35 -10.56
N ILE A 87 21.60 -6.90 -10.68
CA ILE A 87 20.95 -6.59 -11.95
C ILE A 87 20.81 -5.07 -12.05
N SER A 88 21.64 -4.44 -12.89
CA SER A 88 21.64 -2.98 -13.08
C SER A 88 20.25 -2.47 -13.48
N GLY A 89 19.72 -1.49 -12.77
CA GLY A 89 18.40 -0.92 -13.06
C GLY A 89 17.22 -1.68 -12.44
N VAL A 90 17.44 -2.71 -11.62
CA VAL A 90 16.40 -3.24 -10.73
C VAL A 90 16.39 -2.44 -9.44
N VAL A 91 15.22 -1.95 -9.03
CA VAL A 91 15.00 -1.21 -7.77
C VAL A 91 13.93 -1.95 -6.96
N VAL A 92 14.17 -2.12 -5.66
CA VAL A 92 13.19 -2.73 -4.74
C VAL A 92 12.45 -1.61 -4.02
N LEU A 93 11.12 -1.56 -4.15
CA LEU A 93 10.24 -0.66 -3.43
C LEU A 93 9.35 -1.46 -2.48
N ALA A 94 9.60 -1.39 -1.19
CA ALA A 94 8.80 -2.01 -0.15
C ALA A 94 7.73 -1.06 0.36
N THR A 95 6.50 -1.53 0.57
CA THR A 95 5.50 -0.81 1.35
C THR A 95 5.54 -1.34 2.78
N SER A 96 5.40 -0.45 3.77
CA SER A 96 5.33 -0.90 5.16
C SER A 96 4.59 0.04 6.10
N THR A 97 4.19 -0.45 7.26
CA THR A 97 3.67 0.36 8.36
C THR A 97 4.76 1.04 9.18
N GLU A 98 5.99 0.54 9.12
CA GLU A 98 7.14 1.03 9.88
C GLU A 98 8.42 1.10 9.03
N TYR A 99 9.49 1.66 9.59
CA TYR A 99 10.81 1.59 8.96
C TYR A 99 11.36 0.16 9.06
N LEU A 100 11.85 -0.40 7.96
CA LEU A 100 12.26 -1.81 7.93
C LEU A 100 13.65 -2.03 8.53
N GLY A 101 14.47 -0.98 8.61
CA GLY A 101 15.84 -1.03 9.14
C GLY A 101 16.76 -1.88 8.27
N TRP A 102 16.49 -1.97 6.97
CA TRP A 102 17.32 -2.73 6.03
C TRP A 102 18.63 -1.99 5.75
N GLU A 103 19.70 -2.75 5.47
CA GLU A 103 21.01 -2.17 5.22
C GLU A 103 20.98 -1.27 3.98
N GLY A 104 21.35 0.00 4.17
CA GLY A 104 21.38 1.00 3.09
C GLY A 104 20.00 1.50 2.64
N GLU A 105 18.93 1.12 3.32
CA GLU A 105 17.55 1.54 3.04
C GLU A 105 17.43 3.06 2.87
N SER A 106 16.72 3.48 1.84
CA SER A 106 16.17 4.83 1.73
C SER A 106 14.68 4.76 2.03
N TRP A 107 14.14 5.74 2.74
CA TRP A 107 12.73 5.72 3.12
C TRP A 107 12.01 6.99 2.66
N GLN A 108 10.74 6.81 2.30
CA GLN A 108 9.77 7.86 2.12
C GLN A 108 8.61 7.58 3.07
N GLU A 109 8.49 8.40 4.11
CA GLU A 109 7.35 8.31 5.02
C GLU A 109 6.16 9.05 4.40
N LEU A 110 5.04 8.35 4.28
CA LEU A 110 3.74 8.94 4.12
C LEU A 110 3.31 9.45 5.48
N LYS A 111 3.43 10.76 5.64
CA LYS A 111 2.62 11.46 6.63
C LYS A 111 1.17 11.37 6.13
N GLY A 112 0.21 11.35 7.05
CA GLY A 112 -1.20 11.41 6.64
C GLY A 112 -1.48 12.64 5.78
N ILE A 113 -2.70 12.79 5.29
CA ILE A 113 -3.12 13.96 4.50
C ILE A 113 -2.87 15.29 5.27
N VAL A 114 -2.59 15.19 6.56
CA VAL A 114 -2.40 16.30 7.49
C VAL A 114 -0.92 16.34 7.88
N ASP A 115 -0.16 17.21 7.25
CA ASP A 115 0.82 18.00 7.99
C ASP A 115 0.05 19.04 8.83
N ASP A 116 0.62 19.52 9.94
CA ASP A 116 -0.02 20.54 10.81
C ASP A 116 -0.38 21.85 10.07
N GLU A 117 -0.11 21.94 8.77
CA GLU A 117 -0.30 23.11 7.92
C GLU A 117 -1.39 22.94 6.84
N ASN A 118 -1.84 21.72 6.49
CA ASN A 118 -2.78 21.55 5.36
C ASN A 118 -3.87 20.49 5.54
N ILE A 119 -4.90 20.82 6.32
CA ILE A 119 -6.03 19.91 6.58
C ILE A 119 -7.12 19.89 5.50
N GLN A 120 -7.12 20.88 4.61
CA GLN A 120 -8.22 21.09 3.65
C GLN A 120 -8.47 19.88 2.74
N PRO A 121 -7.44 19.16 2.22
CA PRO A 121 -7.67 17.95 1.44
C PRO A 121 -8.31 16.82 2.28
N ALA A 122 -7.92 16.67 3.55
CA ALA A 122 -8.49 15.67 4.46
C ALA A 122 -9.95 15.97 4.78
N ALA A 123 -10.25 17.24 5.07
CA ALA A 123 -11.63 17.70 5.29
C ALA A 123 -12.49 17.48 4.04
N LYS A 124 -11.97 17.83 2.86
CA LYS A 124 -12.66 17.57 1.59
C LYS A 124 -12.94 16.08 1.38
N LEU A 125 -11.97 15.22 1.68
CA LEU A 125 -12.12 13.76 1.58
C LEU A 125 -13.17 13.23 2.56
N PHE A 126 -13.25 13.73 3.78
CA PHE A 126 -14.32 13.38 4.71
C PHE A 126 -15.70 13.86 4.19
N CYS A 127 -15.79 15.12 3.77
CA CYS A 127 -17.02 15.74 3.31
C CYS A 127 -17.59 15.11 2.03
N GLN A 128 -16.75 14.73 1.06
CA GLN A 128 -17.23 14.16 -0.21
C GLN A 128 -17.95 12.82 -0.05
N TRP A 129 -17.70 12.12 1.06
CA TRP A 129 -18.28 10.80 1.36
C TRP A 129 -19.46 10.90 2.32
N MET A 130 -19.81 12.11 2.76
CA MET A 130 -20.93 12.39 3.66
C MET A 130 -22.25 12.52 2.88
N GLU A 131 -23.36 12.16 3.52
CA GLU A 131 -24.69 12.44 2.96
C GLU A 131 -24.96 13.97 2.93
N PRO A 132 -25.56 14.53 1.85
CA PRO A 132 -25.77 15.98 1.73
C PRO A 132 -26.54 16.64 2.88
N ARG A 133 -27.46 15.90 3.52
CA ARG A 133 -28.21 16.41 4.68
C ARG A 133 -27.28 16.69 5.86
N LYS A 134 -26.41 15.73 6.18
CA LYS A 134 -25.40 15.87 7.25
C LYS A 134 -24.36 16.93 6.92
N GLN A 135 -24.05 17.11 5.64
CA GLN A 135 -23.18 18.18 5.22
C GLN A 135 -23.77 19.57 5.54
N ASN A 136 -25.07 19.77 5.27
CA ASN A 136 -25.76 21.01 5.63
C ASN A 136 -25.83 21.24 7.15
N GLU A 137 -26.07 20.18 7.94
CA GLU A 137 -26.04 20.26 9.41
C GLU A 137 -24.66 20.68 9.92
N MET A 138 -23.61 20.04 9.40
CA MET A 138 -22.23 20.38 9.72
C MET A 138 -21.87 21.81 9.28
N ASP A 139 -22.36 22.29 8.14
CA ASP A 139 -22.12 23.66 7.67
C ASP A 139 -22.74 24.72 8.59
N GLN A 140 -23.71 24.35 9.44
CA GLN A 140 -24.29 25.21 10.46
C GLN A 140 -23.61 25.11 11.83
N GLU A 141 -22.66 24.17 12.01
CA GLU A 141 -21.97 23.95 13.29
C GLU A 141 -20.96 25.10 13.56
N PRO A 142 -21.13 25.89 14.63
CA PRO A 142 -20.27 27.05 14.92
C PRO A 142 -18.79 26.72 15.08
N LYS A 143 -18.46 25.46 15.42
CA LYS A 143 -17.08 24.97 15.59
C LYS A 143 -16.66 23.96 14.53
N LYS A 144 -17.29 23.95 13.36
CA LYS A 144 -17.04 22.97 12.30
C LYS A 144 -15.56 22.76 12.03
N ASP A 145 -14.79 23.83 11.81
CA ASP A 145 -13.38 23.72 11.42
C ASP A 145 -12.51 23.14 12.54
N GLU A 146 -12.76 23.52 13.79
CA GLU A 146 -12.09 22.98 14.99
C GLU A 146 -12.42 21.49 15.18
N LEU A 147 -13.68 21.10 15.01
CA LEU A 147 -14.12 19.71 15.15
C LEU A 147 -13.64 18.82 14.02
N LEU A 148 -13.64 19.32 12.77
CA LEU A 148 -13.03 18.61 11.64
C LEU A 148 -11.55 18.42 11.89
N TRP A 149 -10.88 19.43 12.47
CA TRP A 149 -9.48 19.34 12.85
C TRP A 149 -9.23 18.22 13.86
N GLU A 150 -10.02 18.16 14.93
CA GLU A 150 -9.92 17.09 15.92
C GLU A 150 -10.24 15.70 15.32
N LEU A 151 -11.30 15.58 14.52
CA LEU A 151 -11.68 14.34 13.84
C LEU A 151 -10.54 13.80 12.98
N ILE A 152 -9.97 14.68 12.17
CA ILE A 152 -8.93 14.34 11.21
C ILE A 152 -7.63 14.00 11.94
N LYS A 153 -7.28 14.72 13.02
CA LYS A 153 -6.16 14.35 13.90
C LYS A 153 -6.37 13.00 14.57
N ALA A 154 -7.59 12.70 15.03
CA ALA A 154 -7.92 11.43 15.66
C ALA A 154 -7.72 10.21 14.74
N VAL A 155 -7.79 10.41 13.43
CA VAL A 155 -7.46 9.39 12.41
C VAL A 155 -6.13 9.63 11.71
N ASN A 156 -5.30 10.54 12.22
CA ASN A 156 -4.01 10.93 11.66
C ASN A 156 -4.05 11.21 10.14
N GLY A 157 -5.11 11.85 9.66
CA GLY A 157 -5.29 12.16 8.24
C GLY A 157 -5.38 10.93 7.32
N ASN A 158 -5.72 9.75 7.85
CA ASN A 158 -5.80 8.52 7.08
C ASN A 158 -6.93 8.60 6.04
N PRO A 159 -6.64 8.51 4.73
CA PRO A 159 -7.64 8.68 3.68
C PRO A 159 -8.80 7.69 3.81
N LYS A 160 -8.50 6.41 4.05
CA LYS A 160 -9.52 5.37 4.17
C LYS A 160 -10.39 5.58 5.39
N SER A 161 -9.80 5.98 6.50
CA SER A 161 -10.53 6.30 7.72
C SER A 161 -11.46 7.49 7.55
N LEU A 162 -11.03 8.53 6.84
CA LEU A 162 -11.85 9.69 6.54
C LEU A 162 -13.01 9.35 5.60
N GLU A 163 -12.78 8.51 4.60
CA GLU A 163 -13.84 7.97 3.74
C GLU A 163 -14.89 7.21 4.56
N GLU A 164 -14.45 6.25 5.38
CA GLU A 164 -15.35 5.43 6.18
C GLU A 164 -16.11 6.24 7.22
N LEU A 165 -15.44 7.20 7.88
CA LEU A 165 -16.09 8.12 8.80
C LEU A 165 -17.11 9.00 8.09
N GLY A 166 -16.80 9.53 6.91
CA GLY A 166 -17.74 10.33 6.11
C GLY A 166 -19.00 9.54 5.78
N LYS A 167 -18.83 8.31 5.27
CA LYS A 167 -19.93 7.37 4.98
C LYS A 167 -20.76 7.06 6.23
N LYS A 168 -20.09 6.79 7.35
CA LYS A 168 -20.75 6.44 8.62
C LYS A 168 -21.52 7.61 9.22
N PHE A 169 -20.94 8.81 9.20
CA PHE A 169 -21.59 10.00 9.74
C PHE A 169 -22.88 10.34 8.98
N GLY A 170 -22.88 10.09 7.66
CA GLY A 170 -24.08 10.14 6.81
C GLY A 170 -25.06 8.96 6.96
N SER A 171 -24.77 7.95 7.79
CA SER A 171 -25.64 6.78 7.90
C SER A 171 -26.79 7.00 8.87
N SER A 172 -27.85 6.19 8.75
CA SER A 172 -29.01 6.22 9.67
C SER A 172 -28.63 6.03 11.13
N ILE A 173 -27.53 5.32 11.41
CA ILE A 173 -27.03 5.04 12.76
C ILE A 173 -26.47 6.30 13.43
N TYR A 174 -25.92 7.22 12.63
CA TYR A 174 -25.41 8.51 13.10
C TYR A 174 -26.35 9.68 12.76
N SER A 175 -27.56 9.38 12.27
CA SER A 175 -28.52 10.41 11.84
C SER A 175 -28.89 11.39 12.97
N SER A 176 -28.88 10.95 14.23
CA SER A 176 -29.14 11.78 15.40
C SER A 176 -27.88 12.39 16.03
N LYS A 177 -26.68 11.97 15.62
CA LYS A 177 -25.42 12.43 16.22
C LYS A 177 -24.91 13.67 15.49
N SER A 178 -24.39 14.61 16.27
CA SER A 178 -23.68 15.80 15.79
C SER A 178 -22.21 15.47 15.47
N LEU A 179 -21.51 16.41 14.83
CA LEU A 179 -20.07 16.28 14.62
C LEU A 179 -19.31 16.25 15.96
N VAL A 180 -19.79 17.00 16.96
CA VAL A 180 -19.25 16.99 18.33
C VAL A 180 -19.33 15.57 18.94
N ASP A 181 -20.47 14.91 18.80
CA ASP A 181 -20.67 13.56 19.32
C ASP A 181 -19.72 12.55 18.65
N LEU A 182 -19.51 12.69 17.34
CA LEU A 182 -18.59 11.83 16.59
C LEU A 182 -17.13 12.00 17.06
N VAL A 183 -16.70 13.25 17.25
CA VAL A 183 -15.35 13.55 17.77
C VAL A 183 -15.18 13.04 19.19
N ALA A 184 -16.19 13.24 20.05
CA ALA A 184 -16.18 12.73 21.42
C ALA A 184 -16.07 11.19 21.45
N ASP A 185 -16.82 10.48 20.60
CA ASP A 185 -16.74 9.02 20.48
C ASP A 185 -15.35 8.56 20.02
N LEU A 186 -14.76 9.25 19.03
CA LEU A 186 -13.41 8.95 18.55
C LEU A 186 -12.35 9.16 19.63
N ASN A 187 -12.47 10.23 20.42
CA ASN A 187 -11.54 10.54 21.51
C ASN A 187 -11.68 9.58 22.70
N LEU A 188 -12.91 9.14 23.01
CA LEU A 188 -13.18 8.25 24.14
C LEU A 188 -12.80 6.80 23.87
N TYR A 189 -13.09 6.30 22.67
CA TYR A 189 -12.95 4.88 22.37
C TYR A 189 -11.82 4.58 21.38
N GLY A 190 -11.28 5.60 20.72
CA GLY A 190 -10.35 5.44 19.62
C GLY A 190 -11.05 5.00 18.33
N TYR A 191 -10.43 5.29 17.19
CA TYR A 191 -10.97 4.97 15.86
C TYR A 191 -11.27 3.47 15.67
N GLN A 192 -10.45 2.59 16.26
CA GLN A 192 -10.65 1.13 16.18
C GLN A 192 -11.98 0.69 16.81
N HIS A 193 -12.43 1.31 17.91
CA HIS A 193 -13.72 0.98 18.53
C HIS A 193 -14.91 1.54 17.77
N VAL A 194 -14.80 2.73 17.16
CA VAL A 194 -15.87 3.32 16.33
C VAL A 194 -16.15 2.46 15.08
N ILE A 195 -15.17 1.65 14.68
CA ILE A 195 -15.33 0.62 13.64
C ILE A 195 -15.76 -0.74 14.22
N LEU A 196 -15.14 -1.20 15.31
CA LEU A 196 -15.41 -2.52 15.92
C LEU A 196 -16.80 -2.63 16.57
N PHE A 197 -17.39 -1.55 17.11
CA PHE A 197 -18.73 -1.58 17.73
C PHE A 197 -19.84 -1.99 16.75
N GLN A 198 -19.58 -1.96 15.46
CA GLN A 198 -20.53 -2.29 14.40
C GLN A 198 -20.30 -3.69 13.81
N TYR A 199 -19.06 -4.18 13.81
CA TYR A 199 -18.77 -5.56 13.39
C TYR A 199 -19.44 -6.60 14.31
N SER A 200 -19.76 -6.26 15.58
CA SER A 200 -20.50 -7.17 16.47
C SER A 200 -22.02 -7.16 16.22
N THR A 201 -22.59 -6.11 15.62
CA THR A 201 -24.03 -6.06 15.26
C THR A 201 -24.32 -6.65 13.88
N ASP A 202 -23.33 -6.67 12.98
CA ASP A 202 -23.44 -7.23 11.63
C ASP A 202 -22.73 -8.60 11.47
N SER A 203 -22.66 -9.37 12.56
CA SER A 203 -21.92 -10.63 12.63
C SER A 203 -22.22 -11.58 11.45
N ILE A 204 -21.14 -11.91 10.73
CA ILE A 204 -20.92 -13.09 9.87
C ILE A 204 -21.45 -12.99 8.43
N LYS A 205 -20.79 -12.17 7.59
CA LYS A 205 -20.52 -12.47 6.16
C LYS A 205 -19.22 -11.82 5.66
N TYR A 206 -18.07 -12.19 6.23
CA TYR A 206 -16.77 -11.96 5.60
C TYR A 206 -16.08 -13.29 5.34
N ILE A 207 -16.46 -13.91 4.23
CA ILE A 207 -15.49 -14.62 3.39
C ILE A 207 -14.88 -13.51 2.53
N PRO A 208 -13.55 -13.39 2.38
CA PRO A 208 -12.98 -12.52 1.35
C PRO A 208 -13.44 -13.09 0.01
N LEU A 209 -14.54 -12.57 -0.53
CA LEU A 209 -14.92 -12.75 -1.92
C LEU A 209 -13.91 -11.96 -2.74
N LEU A 210 -12.75 -12.58 -2.96
CA LEU A 210 -11.96 -12.39 -4.18
C LEU A 210 -12.92 -12.69 -5.34
N LEU A 211 -13.60 -11.65 -5.82
CA LEU A 211 -14.37 -11.76 -7.04
C LEU A 211 -13.39 -12.07 -8.18
N PRO A 212 -13.69 -13.07 -9.03
CA PRO A 212 -12.87 -13.37 -10.18
C PRO A 212 -13.06 -12.24 -11.18
N GLN A 213 -12.03 -11.42 -11.40
CA GLN A 213 -12.04 -10.50 -12.53
C GLN A 213 -11.77 -11.29 -13.82
N SER A 214 -12.85 -11.84 -14.36
CA SER A 214 -12.95 -12.20 -15.76
C SER A 214 -12.97 -10.92 -16.59
N GLU A 215 -11.81 -10.56 -17.13
CA GLU A 215 -11.56 -9.93 -18.43
C GLU A 215 -10.17 -9.29 -18.35
N VAL A 216 -9.16 -10.12 -18.56
CA VAL A 216 -7.77 -9.71 -18.73
C VAL A 216 -7.71 -8.87 -20.01
N THR A 217 -7.81 -7.56 -19.85
CA THR A 217 -7.32 -6.64 -20.86
C THR A 217 -5.80 -6.73 -20.86
N THR A 218 -5.25 -6.88 -22.05
CA THR A 218 -3.84 -7.15 -22.33
C THR A 218 -2.93 -6.18 -21.60
N TRP A 219 -2.00 -6.73 -20.80
CA TRP A 219 -0.85 -6.03 -20.23
C TRP A 219 -0.11 -5.24 -21.31
N GLN A 220 -0.36 -3.94 -21.41
CA GLN A 220 0.22 -3.14 -22.50
C GLN A 220 1.66 -2.70 -22.23
N ASN A 221 2.21 -2.81 -21.01
CA ASN A 221 3.55 -2.26 -20.76
C ASN A 221 4.46 -3.17 -19.92
N GLU A 222 5.68 -3.36 -20.43
CA GLU A 222 6.60 -4.45 -20.08
C GLU A 222 7.74 -4.04 -19.11
N VAL A 223 7.73 -2.80 -18.62
CA VAL A 223 8.83 -2.17 -17.86
C VAL A 223 8.71 -2.45 -16.35
N PHE A 224 7.50 -2.41 -15.81
CA PHE A 224 7.25 -2.59 -14.38
C PHE A 224 6.55 -3.91 -14.04
N LEU A 225 6.97 -4.54 -12.94
CA LEU A 225 6.32 -5.72 -12.38
C LEU A 225 5.28 -5.28 -11.34
N VAL A 226 4.15 -4.77 -11.84
CA VAL A 226 3.05 -4.28 -10.99
C VAL A 226 1.92 -5.30 -11.06
N PRO A 227 1.63 -6.05 -9.99
CA PRO A 227 0.62 -7.11 -10.00
C PRO A 227 -0.81 -6.57 -9.86
N TYR A 228 -1.01 -5.27 -10.02
CA TYR A 228 -2.28 -4.59 -9.79
C TYR A 228 -2.58 -3.62 -10.94
N LEU A 229 -3.86 -3.45 -11.27
CA LEU A 229 -4.30 -2.50 -12.29
C LEU A 229 -4.14 -1.05 -11.79
N GLN A 230 -3.93 -0.13 -12.73
CA GLN A 230 -3.94 1.30 -12.45
C GLN A 230 -5.29 1.73 -11.87
N ASN A 231 -5.26 2.52 -10.79
CA ASN A 231 -6.46 3.09 -10.21
C ASN A 231 -6.77 4.45 -10.86
N PHE A 232 -7.71 4.49 -11.81
CA PHE A 232 -8.13 5.73 -12.47
C PHE A 232 -8.78 6.77 -11.56
N ASN A 233 -9.16 6.40 -10.34
CA ASN A 233 -9.70 7.31 -9.33
C ASN A 233 -8.64 7.72 -8.29
N PHE A 234 -7.36 7.41 -8.54
CA PHE A 234 -6.28 7.81 -7.65
C PHE A 234 -6.20 9.33 -7.55
N VAL A 235 -6.17 9.84 -6.32
CA VAL A 235 -5.96 11.26 -6.05
C VAL A 235 -4.46 11.48 -5.90
N ASP A 236 -3.89 12.26 -6.82
CA ASP A 236 -2.44 12.43 -6.94
C ASP A 236 -1.76 12.92 -5.64
N CYS A 237 -0.50 12.53 -5.45
CA CYS A 237 0.33 12.97 -4.34
C CYS A 237 1.69 13.48 -4.87
N PRO A 238 1.71 14.66 -5.53
CA PRO A 238 2.87 15.12 -6.31
C PRO A 238 4.17 15.20 -5.48
N SER A 239 4.07 15.62 -4.22
CA SER A 239 5.22 15.76 -3.33
C SER A 239 5.85 14.41 -2.95
N VAL A 240 5.06 13.35 -2.85
CA VAL A 240 5.55 11.98 -2.63
C VAL A 240 6.14 11.44 -3.92
N PHE A 241 5.50 11.71 -5.06
CA PHE A 241 5.95 11.22 -6.37
C PHE A 241 7.29 11.83 -6.77
N GLU A 242 7.48 13.14 -6.56
CA GLU A 242 8.74 13.83 -6.80
C GLU A 242 9.89 13.23 -5.96
N LYS A 243 9.62 12.96 -4.67
CA LYS A 243 10.61 12.33 -3.78
C LYS A 243 10.91 10.90 -4.20
N LEU A 244 9.88 10.10 -4.50
CA LEU A 244 10.06 8.73 -4.99
C LEU A 244 10.86 8.73 -6.30
N TYR A 245 10.55 9.63 -7.24
CA TYR A 245 11.28 9.78 -8.49
C TYR A 245 12.76 10.08 -8.24
N TYR A 246 13.05 11.04 -7.35
CA TYR A 246 14.42 11.38 -6.98
C TYR A 246 15.17 10.19 -6.35
N ILE A 247 14.54 9.47 -5.40
CA ILE A 247 15.15 8.31 -4.74
C ILE A 247 15.42 7.19 -5.75
N VAL A 248 14.44 6.87 -6.60
CA VAL A 248 14.57 5.83 -7.65
C VAL A 248 15.65 6.20 -8.65
N LYS A 249 15.68 7.45 -9.13
CA LYS A 249 16.72 7.94 -10.04
C LYS A 249 18.11 7.88 -9.42
N LYS A 250 18.26 8.30 -8.16
CA LYS A 250 19.54 8.22 -7.43
C LYS A 250 20.00 6.76 -7.24
N ASN A 251 19.07 5.85 -6.99
CA ASN A 251 19.37 4.42 -6.91
C ASN A 251 19.81 3.83 -8.25
N LYS A 252 19.25 4.32 -9.37
CA LYS A 252 19.68 3.93 -10.73
C LYS A 252 21.10 4.39 -11.05
N GLU A 253 21.49 5.58 -10.60
CA GLU A 253 22.83 6.14 -10.84
C GLU A 253 23.90 5.61 -9.87
N GLY A 254 23.48 4.90 -8.81
CA GLY A 254 24.36 4.34 -7.79
C GLY A 254 25.02 3.02 -8.19
N ILE A 255 26.13 2.70 -7.52
CA ILE A 255 26.88 1.44 -7.72
C ILE A 255 26.15 0.23 -7.13
N ALA A 256 25.24 0.43 -6.17
CA ALA A 256 24.49 -0.62 -5.51
C ALA A 256 23.00 -0.25 -5.40
N CYS A 257 22.12 -1.19 -5.74
CA CYS A 257 20.68 -1.08 -5.48
C CYS A 257 20.45 -0.96 -3.97
N LYS A 258 19.82 0.13 -3.53
CA LYS A 258 19.34 0.27 -2.16
C LYS A 258 17.83 0.08 -2.14
N PRO A 259 17.29 -0.72 -1.21
CA PRO A 259 15.85 -0.85 -1.10
C PRO A 259 15.25 0.49 -0.69
N ILE A 260 14.08 0.78 -1.24
CA ILE A 260 13.28 1.95 -0.93
C ILE A 260 12.11 1.46 -0.10
N SER A 261 11.84 2.09 1.03
CA SER A 261 10.63 1.83 1.82
C SER A 261 9.69 3.00 1.76
N LEU A 262 8.47 2.75 1.30
CA LEU A 262 7.33 3.63 1.45
C LEU A 262 6.61 3.24 2.74
N CYS A 263 6.87 3.97 3.83
CA CYS A 263 6.32 3.65 5.15
C CYS A 263 5.19 4.61 5.55
N GLY A 264 4.26 4.17 6.40
CA GLY A 264 3.15 5.01 6.89
C GLY A 264 2.00 4.14 7.41
N LEU A 265 1.05 4.72 8.14
CA LEU A 265 -0.05 3.95 8.75
C LEU A 265 -0.83 3.10 7.72
N GLY A 266 -1.46 2.02 8.21
CA GLY A 266 -2.34 1.19 7.39
C GLY A 266 -3.49 2.01 6.80
N GLY A 267 -3.81 1.84 5.51
CA GLY A 267 -4.86 2.61 4.82
C GLY A 267 -4.42 3.95 4.21
N MET A 268 -3.12 4.30 4.25
CA MET A 268 -2.58 5.50 3.59
C MET A 268 -2.41 5.39 2.07
N GLY A 269 -2.85 4.30 1.45
CA GLY A 269 -2.74 4.11 0.01
C GLY A 269 -1.31 3.84 -0.49
N LYS A 270 -0.43 3.26 0.35
CA LYS A 270 0.98 3.00 0.00
C LYS A 270 1.11 2.14 -1.26
N THR A 271 0.34 1.06 -1.31
CA THR A 271 0.33 0.14 -2.44
C THR A 271 -0.15 0.86 -3.70
N GLU A 272 -1.23 1.64 -3.60
CA GLU A 272 -1.78 2.45 -4.67
C GLU A 272 -0.80 3.53 -5.16
N ILE A 273 -0.08 4.20 -4.25
CA ILE A 273 0.98 5.15 -4.58
C ILE A 273 2.11 4.45 -5.35
N ALA A 274 2.56 3.29 -4.89
CA ALA A 274 3.62 2.53 -5.56
C ALA A 274 3.21 2.08 -6.98
N ILE A 275 1.96 1.62 -7.12
CA ILE A 275 1.36 1.25 -8.42
C ILE A 275 1.29 2.47 -9.34
N GLU A 276 0.69 3.56 -8.87
CA GLU A 276 0.46 4.75 -9.69
C GLU A 276 1.78 5.43 -10.08
N PHE A 277 2.77 5.42 -9.19
CA PHE A 277 4.12 5.88 -9.51
C PHE A 277 4.71 5.13 -10.72
N CYS A 278 4.54 3.81 -10.80
CA CYS A 278 4.97 3.01 -11.95
C CYS A 278 4.23 3.43 -13.22
N TYR A 279 2.89 3.52 -13.18
CA TYR A 279 2.11 3.85 -14.37
C TYR A 279 2.44 5.25 -14.91
N GLN A 280 2.60 6.25 -14.04
CA GLN A 280 2.91 7.62 -14.45
C GLN A 280 4.33 7.79 -15.00
N ASN A 281 5.29 6.97 -14.55
CA ASN A 281 6.69 7.12 -14.94
C ASN A 281 7.15 6.12 -16.01
N ILE A 282 6.24 5.39 -16.64
CA ILE A 282 6.60 4.35 -17.60
C ILE A 282 7.35 4.86 -18.82
N ALA A 283 7.10 6.09 -19.25
CA ALA A 283 7.85 6.71 -20.34
C ALA A 283 9.26 7.18 -19.93
N ASN A 284 9.52 7.28 -18.62
CA ASN A 284 10.78 7.78 -18.07
C ASN A 284 11.81 6.66 -17.79
N TYR A 285 11.42 5.39 -17.97
CA TYR A 285 12.15 4.22 -17.47
C TYR A 285 12.17 3.06 -18.45
#